data_AF-A0A0G1KD72-F1
#
_entry.id   AF-A0A0G1KD72-F1
#
_cell.length_a   1.000
_cell.length_b   1.000
_cell.length_c   1.000
_cell.angle_alpha   90.00
_cell.angle_beta   90.00
_cell.angle_gamma   90.00
#
_symmetry.space_group_name_H-M   'P 1'
#
loop_
_entity.id
_entity.type
_entity.pdbx_description
1 polymer ?
#
loop_
_entity_poly.entity_id
_entity_poly.type
_entity_poly.pdbx_seq_one_letter_code
_entity_poly.pdbx_strand_id
1 'polypeptide(L)'
;MRILFVGEIVAKLGRKAVKEVLPELISSDSIDLVIANAENLAHGRGATKETLNEMQSVGVDYFTGGDHIFWQKDFEEDANDLPVVCPANFPEPFLGKPFAVIQKRGSKVALLNLMGRTFMNENIDSPFQKVDHLLATVLPMQGINFPQDNILIDFHAEATSEKHAFANYVDGRVTAVLGTHTHIPTADPQVLPKGTLFVSDVGMTGAVNSVLGVKTEIIVKQYTTARNQRFDWEEEGGAWFRSVLVDTAANTISRLDRLV
;
A
#
# COMPACT_ATOMS: atom_id res chain seq x y z
N MET A 1 -14.24 4.17 12.64
CA MET A 1 -13.72 2.85 12.22
C MET A 1 -12.22 2.87 12.38
N ARG A 2 -11.61 1.77 12.83
CA ARG A 2 -10.17 1.59 13.01
C ARG A 2 -9.63 0.74 11.87
N ILE A 3 -8.89 1.35 10.97
CA ILE A 3 -8.37 0.71 9.75
C ILE A 3 -6.85 0.59 9.90
N LEU A 4 -6.31 -0.62 9.85
CA LEU A 4 -4.87 -0.83 9.81
C LEU A 4 -4.42 -0.91 8.36
N PHE A 5 -3.46 -0.06 7.99
CA PHE A 5 -2.78 -0.16 6.71
C PHE A 5 -1.34 -0.65 6.93
N VAL A 6 -1.03 -1.83 6.44
CA VAL A 6 0.30 -2.43 6.46
C VAL A 6 1.02 -2.00 5.18
N GLY A 7 2.24 -1.46 5.32
CA GLY A 7 3.04 -1.08 4.16
C GLY A 7 3.55 -2.30 3.39
N GLU A 8 4.40 -2.08 2.38
CA GLU A 8 4.81 -3.10 1.41
C GLU A 8 5.29 -4.39 2.10
N ILE A 9 4.54 -5.48 1.92
CA ILE A 9 4.93 -6.79 2.45
C ILE A 9 5.96 -7.39 1.48
N VAL A 10 7.21 -7.45 1.91
CA VAL A 10 8.34 -7.85 1.06
C VAL A 10 8.78 -9.28 1.34
N ALA A 11 8.60 -10.13 0.34
CA ALA A 11 9.10 -11.49 0.27
C ALA A 11 8.73 -12.34 1.52
N LYS A 12 9.51 -13.38 1.78
CA LYS A 12 9.22 -14.39 2.81
C LYS A 12 9.23 -13.82 4.23
N LEU A 13 10.20 -12.96 4.56
CA LEU A 13 10.31 -12.36 5.89
C LEU A 13 9.16 -11.40 6.20
N GLY A 14 8.72 -10.61 5.21
CA GLY A 14 7.54 -9.76 5.36
C GLY A 14 6.29 -10.57 5.66
N ARG A 15 6.03 -11.63 4.89
CA ARG A 15 4.90 -12.55 5.14
C ARG A 15 4.99 -13.21 6.51
N LYS A 16 6.18 -13.62 6.96
CA LYS A 16 6.40 -14.16 8.31
C LYS A 16 6.03 -13.13 9.38
N ALA A 17 6.49 -11.89 9.26
CA ALA A 17 6.21 -10.84 10.22
C ALA A 17 4.70 -10.55 10.34
N VAL A 18 3.99 -10.51 9.21
CA VAL A 18 2.52 -10.34 9.22
C VAL A 18 1.84 -11.48 9.97
N LYS A 19 2.21 -12.75 9.70
CA LYS A 19 1.61 -13.91 10.39
C LYS A 19 1.82 -13.88 11.90
N GLU A 20 2.97 -13.37 12.35
CA GLU A 20 3.34 -13.32 13.76
C GLU A 20 2.63 -12.17 14.49
N VAL A 21 2.55 -11.00 13.86
CA VAL A 21 2.10 -9.75 14.52
C VAL A 21 0.62 -9.46 14.32
N LEU A 22 0.10 -9.66 13.11
CA LEU A 22 -1.22 -9.15 12.72
C LEU A 22 -2.38 -9.73 13.56
N PRO A 23 -2.45 -11.04 13.84
CA PRO A 23 -3.57 -11.60 14.60
C PRO A 23 -3.70 -11.01 16.01
N GLU A 24 -2.56 -10.77 16.68
CA GLU A 24 -2.55 -10.12 18.00
C GLU A 24 -3.03 -8.67 17.88
N LEU A 25 -2.46 -7.89 16.96
CA LEU A 25 -2.83 -6.48 16.75
C LEU A 25 -4.33 -6.30 16.47
N ILE A 26 -4.93 -7.18 15.65
CA ILE A 26 -6.36 -7.11 15.36
C ILE A 26 -7.18 -7.15 16.66
N SER A 27 -6.79 -8.04 17.58
CA SER A 27 -7.48 -8.22 18.85
C SER A 27 -7.17 -7.11 19.86
N SER A 28 -5.89 -6.73 20.05
CA SER A 28 -5.47 -5.75 21.05
C SER A 28 -5.91 -4.34 20.71
N ASP A 29 -5.85 -3.97 19.43
CA ASP A 29 -6.11 -2.62 18.96
C ASP A 29 -7.51 -2.45 18.37
N SER A 30 -8.37 -3.48 18.49
CA SER A 30 -9.75 -3.47 18.01
C SER A 30 -9.86 -3.05 16.55
N ILE A 31 -9.04 -3.65 15.69
CA ILE A 31 -8.96 -3.30 14.28
C ILE A 31 -10.22 -3.81 13.56
N ASP A 32 -10.83 -2.93 12.77
CA ASP A 32 -12.07 -3.22 12.05
C ASP A 32 -11.80 -3.79 10.67
N LEU A 33 -10.78 -3.25 9.99
CA LEU A 33 -10.42 -3.53 8.60
C LEU A 33 -8.90 -3.50 8.46
N VAL A 34 -8.32 -4.49 7.78
CA VAL A 34 -6.89 -4.55 7.49
C VAL A 34 -6.66 -4.47 5.99
N ILE A 35 -5.85 -3.51 5.57
CA ILE A 35 -5.39 -3.35 4.19
C ILE A 35 -3.88 -3.51 4.18
N ALA A 36 -3.32 -4.12 3.14
CA ALA A 36 -1.88 -4.22 2.98
C ALA A 36 -1.44 -3.96 1.54
N ASN A 37 -0.26 -3.35 1.36
CA ASN A 37 0.36 -3.29 0.05
C ASN A 37 1.05 -4.63 -0.28
N ALA A 38 0.69 -5.22 -1.43
CA ALA A 38 1.10 -6.56 -1.84
C ALA A 38 2.11 -6.58 -2.99
N GLU A 39 2.64 -5.44 -3.44
CA GLU A 39 3.41 -5.40 -4.69
C GLU A 39 4.75 -6.14 -4.63
N ASN A 40 5.23 -6.52 -3.46
CA ASN A 40 6.49 -7.28 -3.28
C ASN A 40 6.29 -8.65 -2.60
N LEU A 41 5.06 -9.15 -2.62
CA LEU A 41 4.64 -10.29 -1.80
C LEU A 41 5.26 -11.62 -2.25
N ALA A 42 5.38 -11.85 -3.56
CA ALA A 42 5.88 -13.08 -4.16
C ALA A 42 7.34 -12.92 -4.61
N HIS A 43 8.27 -13.61 -3.93
CA HIS A 43 9.71 -13.53 -4.21
C HIS A 43 10.24 -12.10 -4.35
N GLY A 44 9.60 -11.15 -3.66
CA GLY A 44 10.01 -9.75 -3.62
C GLY A 44 9.59 -8.89 -4.80
N ARG A 45 8.81 -9.40 -5.77
CA ARG A 45 8.17 -8.63 -6.85
C ARG A 45 6.86 -9.27 -7.30
N GLY A 46 5.80 -8.49 -7.33
CA GLY A 46 4.44 -8.92 -7.62
C GLY A 46 3.83 -9.76 -6.51
N ALA A 47 2.64 -10.28 -6.79
CA ALA A 47 1.93 -11.20 -5.91
C ALA A 47 1.45 -12.42 -6.71
N THR A 48 1.12 -13.49 -5.99
CA THR A 48 0.42 -14.67 -6.53
C THR A 48 -0.85 -14.90 -5.72
N LYS A 49 -1.82 -15.60 -6.30
CA LYS A 49 -3.05 -16.00 -5.60
C LYS A 49 -2.75 -16.73 -4.30
N GLU A 50 -1.73 -17.59 -4.29
CA GLU A 50 -1.27 -18.33 -3.13
C GLU A 50 -0.79 -17.40 -2.02
N THR A 51 0.07 -16.44 -2.35
CA THR A 51 0.59 -15.48 -1.36
C THR A 51 -0.47 -14.51 -0.85
N LEU A 52 -1.44 -14.12 -1.68
CA LEU A 52 -2.58 -13.30 -1.25
C LEU A 52 -3.46 -14.08 -0.27
N ASN A 53 -3.83 -15.32 -0.62
CA ASN A 53 -4.61 -16.20 0.26
C ASN A 53 -3.89 -16.47 1.59
N GLU A 54 -2.56 -16.62 1.55
CA GLU A 54 -1.73 -16.75 2.75
C GLU A 54 -1.92 -15.55 3.70
N MET A 55 -1.91 -14.32 3.18
CA MET A 55 -2.10 -13.10 3.98
C MET A 55 -3.57 -12.89 4.40
N GLN A 56 -4.53 -13.25 3.56
CA GLN A 56 -5.95 -13.23 3.95
C GLN A 56 -6.24 -14.19 5.09
N SER A 57 -5.59 -15.37 5.11
CA SER A 57 -5.77 -16.38 6.15
C SER A 57 -5.36 -15.91 7.55
N VAL A 58 -4.55 -14.86 7.65
CA VAL A 58 -4.12 -14.25 8.92
C VAL A 58 -4.75 -12.88 9.20
N GLY A 59 -5.73 -12.47 8.39
CA GLY A 59 -6.60 -11.34 8.69
C GLY A 59 -6.45 -10.10 7.80
N VAL A 60 -5.69 -10.16 6.70
CA VAL A 60 -5.72 -9.09 5.69
C VAL A 60 -7.02 -9.15 4.89
N ASP A 61 -7.80 -8.07 4.86
CA ASP A 61 -9.09 -8.06 4.16
C ASP A 61 -8.96 -7.74 2.67
N TYR A 62 -8.10 -6.79 2.31
CA TYR A 62 -7.91 -6.31 0.95
C TYR A 62 -6.49 -5.81 0.71
N PHE A 63 -6.07 -5.73 -0.55
CA PHE A 63 -4.71 -5.32 -0.91
C PHE A 63 -4.68 -4.16 -1.90
N THR A 64 -3.57 -3.43 -1.85
CA THR A 64 -3.16 -2.47 -2.88
C THR A 64 -1.92 -2.98 -3.62
N GLY A 65 -1.70 -2.47 -4.83
CA GLY A 65 -0.55 -2.80 -5.67
C GLY A 65 0.50 -1.68 -5.72
N GLY A 66 1.26 -1.67 -6.82
CA GLY A 66 2.38 -0.78 -7.06
C GLY A 66 2.95 -1.03 -8.46
N ASP A 67 4.16 -0.57 -8.74
CA ASP A 67 4.81 -0.80 -10.03
C ASP A 67 5.15 -2.28 -10.27
N HIS A 68 5.37 -3.06 -9.20
CA HIS A 68 5.72 -4.47 -9.33
C HIS A 68 4.54 -5.43 -9.45
N ILE A 69 3.28 -4.96 -9.36
CA ILE A 69 2.13 -5.85 -9.12
C ILE A 69 1.93 -6.93 -10.22
N PHE A 70 2.24 -6.61 -11.48
CA PHE A 70 2.09 -7.51 -12.64
C PHE A 70 3.32 -8.38 -12.95
N TRP A 71 4.34 -8.41 -12.09
CA TRP A 71 5.58 -9.15 -12.38
C TRP A 71 5.44 -10.67 -12.42
N GLN A 72 4.41 -11.23 -11.78
CA GLN A 72 4.16 -12.66 -11.76
C GLN A 72 3.31 -13.06 -12.97
N LYS A 73 3.76 -14.10 -13.68
CA LYS A 73 3.24 -14.51 -15.00
C LYS A 73 1.72 -14.61 -15.07
N ASP A 74 1.09 -15.17 -14.04
CA ASP A 74 -0.34 -15.48 -14.04
C ASP A 74 -1.17 -14.37 -13.37
N PHE A 75 -0.54 -13.31 -12.83
CA PHE A 75 -1.26 -12.25 -12.11
C PHE A 75 -2.15 -11.44 -13.05
N GLU A 76 -1.69 -11.12 -14.26
CA GLU A 76 -2.48 -10.35 -15.23
C GLU A 76 -3.81 -11.03 -15.58
N GLU A 77 -3.80 -12.36 -15.74
CA GLU A 77 -4.98 -13.16 -16.07
C GLU A 77 -6.00 -13.17 -14.92
N ASP A 78 -5.50 -13.25 -13.68
CA ASP A 78 -6.32 -13.33 -12.47
C ASP A 78 -6.68 -11.96 -11.86
N ALA A 79 -6.06 -10.86 -12.32
CA ALA A 79 -6.08 -9.55 -11.64
C ALA A 79 -7.50 -9.04 -11.30
N ASN A 80 -8.47 -9.34 -12.16
CA ASN A 80 -9.88 -8.92 -11.97
C ASN A 80 -10.60 -9.72 -10.87
N ASP A 81 -10.16 -10.92 -10.55
CA ASP A 81 -10.77 -11.78 -9.55
C ASP A 81 -10.05 -11.69 -8.20
N LEU A 82 -8.81 -11.20 -8.18
CA LEU A 82 -8.01 -11.03 -6.97
C LEU A 82 -8.52 -9.88 -6.08
N PRO A 83 -8.34 -9.96 -4.75
CA PRO A 83 -8.72 -8.92 -3.79
C PRO A 83 -7.69 -7.77 -3.76
N VAL A 84 -7.21 -7.33 -4.92
CA VAL A 84 -6.17 -6.30 -5.08
C VAL A 84 -6.73 -5.15 -5.90
N VAL A 85 -6.52 -3.91 -5.45
CA VAL A 85 -6.65 -2.74 -6.32
C VAL A 85 -5.29 -2.43 -6.95
N CYS A 86 -5.28 -2.25 -8.27
CA CYS A 86 -4.09 -1.88 -9.03
C CYS A 86 -4.05 -0.36 -9.24
N PRO A 87 -2.89 0.24 -9.55
CA PRO A 87 -2.84 1.69 -9.70
C PRO A 87 -3.75 2.20 -10.81
N ALA A 88 -4.78 2.98 -10.45
CA ALA A 88 -5.89 3.35 -11.31
C ALA A 88 -5.51 4.26 -12.49
N ASN A 89 -4.30 4.83 -12.46
CA ASN A 89 -3.74 5.66 -13.51
C ASN A 89 -2.86 4.89 -14.50
N PHE A 90 -2.91 3.55 -14.51
CA PHE A 90 -2.48 2.79 -15.69
C PHE A 90 -3.38 3.13 -16.90
N PRO A 91 -2.79 3.19 -18.11
CA PRO A 91 -3.54 3.46 -19.32
C PRO A 91 -4.45 2.28 -19.71
N GLU A 92 -5.42 2.55 -20.58
CA GLU A 92 -6.27 1.50 -21.17
C GLU A 92 -5.50 0.67 -22.22
N PRO A 93 -5.81 -0.64 -22.38
CA PRO A 93 -6.81 -1.41 -21.62
C PRO A 93 -6.36 -1.68 -20.18
N PHE A 94 -7.22 -1.35 -19.21
CA PHE A 94 -6.91 -1.50 -17.79
C PHE A 94 -7.00 -2.97 -17.33
N LEU A 95 -6.02 -3.40 -16.54
CA LEU A 95 -5.98 -4.73 -15.92
C LEU A 95 -6.22 -4.66 -14.41
N GLY A 96 -7.09 -5.51 -13.89
CA GLY A 96 -7.44 -5.56 -12.48
C GLY A 96 -8.52 -4.54 -12.07
N LYS A 97 -8.51 -4.14 -10.79
CA LYS A 97 -9.50 -3.22 -10.23
C LYS A 97 -8.88 -1.84 -9.95
N PRO A 98 -9.44 -0.74 -10.48
CA PRO A 98 -8.92 0.60 -10.18
C PRO A 98 -9.30 1.09 -8.76
N PHE A 99 -10.33 0.49 -8.17
CA PHE A 99 -10.74 0.71 -6.80
C PHE A 99 -11.58 -0.49 -6.30
N ALA A 100 -11.82 -0.55 -5.01
CA ALA A 100 -12.74 -1.50 -4.38
C ALA A 100 -13.65 -0.79 -3.39
N VAL A 101 -14.89 -1.28 -3.25
CA VAL A 101 -15.82 -0.84 -2.20
C VAL A 101 -15.94 -1.98 -1.19
N ILE A 102 -15.44 -1.73 0.02
CA ILE A 102 -15.40 -2.71 1.10
C ILE A 102 -16.47 -2.33 2.13
N GLN A 103 -17.37 -3.26 2.45
CA GLN A 103 -18.37 -3.08 3.50
C GLN A 103 -17.88 -3.74 4.79
N LYS A 104 -17.68 -2.95 5.85
CA LYS A 104 -17.20 -3.46 7.15
C LYS A 104 -17.88 -2.70 8.29
N ARG A 105 -18.35 -3.42 9.32
CA ARG A 105 -19.04 -2.85 10.50
C ARG A 105 -20.13 -1.80 10.17
N GLY A 106 -20.88 -1.99 9.08
CA GLY A 106 -21.95 -1.09 8.66
C GLY A 106 -21.49 0.19 7.94
N SER A 107 -20.18 0.38 7.69
CA SER A 107 -19.66 1.50 6.87
C SER A 107 -19.05 0.99 5.56
N LYS A 108 -19.06 1.85 4.54
CA LYS A 108 -18.33 1.61 3.29
C LYS A 108 -16.94 2.26 3.34
N VAL A 109 -15.97 1.58 2.74
CA VAL A 109 -14.62 2.08 2.51
C VAL A 109 -14.31 1.90 1.02
N ALA A 110 -14.16 3.00 0.30
CA ALA A 110 -13.57 2.99 -1.03
C ALA A 110 -12.05 2.96 -0.89
N LEU A 111 -11.41 1.92 -1.42
CA LEU A 111 -9.96 1.78 -1.47
C LEU A 111 -9.49 2.03 -2.89
N LEU A 112 -8.59 3.00 -3.05
CA LEU A 112 -7.97 3.36 -4.32
C LEU A 112 -6.46 3.14 -4.22
N ASN A 113 -5.84 2.79 -5.34
CA ASN A 113 -4.40 2.80 -5.48
C ASN A 113 -4.05 3.68 -6.69
N LEU A 114 -3.07 4.56 -6.53
CA LEU A 114 -2.59 5.47 -7.55
C LEU A 114 -1.07 5.50 -7.50
N MET A 115 -0.44 5.71 -8.64
CA MET A 115 1.02 5.71 -8.76
C MET A 115 1.53 7.10 -9.14
N GLY A 116 2.60 7.53 -8.48
CA GLY A 116 3.33 8.76 -8.82
C GLY A 116 4.08 8.62 -10.14
N ARG A 117 4.69 9.70 -10.61
CA ARG A 117 5.44 9.71 -11.88
C ARG A 117 6.88 10.18 -11.72
N THR A 118 7.17 10.94 -10.68
CA THR A 118 8.49 11.52 -10.47
C THR A 118 9.44 10.41 -10.01
N PHE A 119 10.50 10.15 -10.79
CA PHE A 119 11.49 9.08 -10.57
C PHE A 119 10.94 7.64 -10.69
N MET A 120 9.73 7.48 -11.21
CA MET A 120 9.15 6.19 -11.60
C MET A 120 9.46 5.91 -13.08
N ASN A 121 9.41 4.65 -13.51
CA ASN A 121 9.80 4.25 -14.88
C ASN A 121 8.60 4.03 -15.81
N GLU A 122 7.40 3.95 -15.25
CA GLU A 122 6.19 3.55 -15.96
C GLU A 122 5.57 4.75 -16.69
N ASN A 123 5.15 4.53 -17.94
CA ASN A 123 4.42 5.54 -18.72
C ASN A 123 2.93 5.51 -18.37
N ILE A 124 2.59 6.20 -17.28
CA ILE A 124 1.23 6.23 -16.71
C ILE A 124 0.56 7.61 -16.82
N ASP A 125 -0.77 7.60 -16.70
CA ASP A 125 -1.57 8.82 -16.69
C ASP A 125 -1.32 9.66 -15.43
N SER A 126 -1.72 10.93 -15.47
CA SER A 126 -1.63 11.84 -14.32
C SER A 126 -2.46 11.32 -13.13
N PRO A 127 -1.84 11.06 -11.95
CA PRO A 127 -2.60 10.61 -10.78
C PRO A 127 -3.56 11.69 -10.26
N PHE A 128 -3.21 12.96 -10.45
CA PHE A 128 -4.05 14.11 -10.06
C PHE A 128 -5.34 14.20 -10.88
N GLN A 129 -5.25 14.01 -12.19
CA GLN A 129 -6.44 14.02 -13.05
C GLN A 129 -7.27 12.74 -12.88
N LYS A 130 -6.61 11.59 -12.70
CA LYS A 130 -7.28 10.32 -12.45
C LYS A 130 -8.09 10.38 -11.15
N VAL A 131 -7.52 10.89 -10.06
CA VAL A 131 -8.24 10.98 -8.78
C VAL A 131 -9.44 11.91 -8.88
N ASP A 132 -9.36 13.03 -9.61
CA ASP A 132 -10.53 13.90 -9.81
C ASP A 132 -11.67 13.18 -10.51
N HIS A 133 -11.37 12.44 -11.57
CA HIS A 133 -12.39 11.64 -12.28
C HIS A 133 -13.00 10.57 -11.38
N LEU A 134 -12.18 9.87 -10.60
CA LEU A 134 -12.66 8.83 -9.67
C LEU A 134 -13.58 9.44 -8.60
N LEU A 135 -13.16 10.52 -7.94
CA LEU A 135 -13.91 11.16 -6.86
C LEU A 135 -15.18 11.86 -7.36
N ALA A 136 -15.14 12.52 -8.52
CA ALA A 136 -16.26 13.31 -9.03
C ALA A 136 -17.31 12.49 -9.81
N THR A 137 -16.92 11.34 -10.37
CA THR A 137 -17.78 10.58 -11.28
C THR A 137 -17.92 9.12 -10.86
N VAL A 138 -16.81 8.40 -10.77
CA VAL A 138 -16.86 6.93 -10.65
C VAL A 138 -17.38 6.49 -9.28
N LEU A 139 -16.83 7.03 -8.19
CA LEU A 139 -17.22 6.64 -6.83
C LEU A 139 -18.68 7.02 -6.49
N PRO A 140 -19.19 8.22 -6.83
CA PRO A 140 -20.61 8.55 -6.64
C PRO A 140 -21.55 7.60 -7.38
N MET A 141 -21.20 7.17 -8.60
CA MET A 141 -21.99 6.18 -9.35
C MET A 141 -22.04 4.81 -8.66
N GLN A 142 -21.05 4.49 -7.83
CA GLN A 142 -21.02 3.28 -7.00
C GLN A 142 -21.66 3.48 -5.61
N GLY A 143 -22.32 4.63 -5.40
CA GLY A 143 -22.99 4.96 -4.15
C GLY A 143 -22.04 5.22 -2.98
N ILE A 144 -20.81 5.67 -3.28
CA ILE A 144 -19.85 6.20 -2.30
C ILE A 144 -20.03 7.70 -2.21
N ASN A 145 -20.35 8.21 -1.02
CA ASN A 145 -20.60 9.62 -0.76
C ASN A 145 -19.71 10.09 0.38
N PHE A 146 -18.72 10.94 0.08
CA PHE A 146 -17.90 11.57 1.09
C PHE A 146 -18.61 12.81 1.67
N PRO A 147 -18.60 13.06 2.99
CA PRO A 147 -17.85 12.37 4.04
C PRO A 147 -18.59 11.23 4.76
N GLN A 148 -19.76 10.79 4.28
CA GLN A 148 -20.52 9.71 4.93
C GLN A 148 -19.82 8.35 4.84
N ASP A 149 -19.15 8.10 3.71
CA ASP A 149 -18.33 6.93 3.44
C ASP A 149 -16.83 7.29 3.51
N ASN A 150 -15.99 6.29 3.78
CA ASN A 150 -14.55 6.50 3.88
C ASN A 150 -13.89 6.30 2.52
N ILE A 151 -12.89 7.13 2.20
CA ILE A 151 -12.09 6.99 0.98
C ILE A 151 -10.62 6.95 1.38
N LEU A 152 -9.96 5.83 1.10
CA LEU A 152 -8.53 5.62 1.35
C LEU A 152 -7.79 5.55 0.02
N ILE A 153 -6.68 6.27 -0.07
CA ILE A 153 -5.79 6.23 -1.22
C ILE A 153 -4.43 5.72 -0.76
N ASP A 154 -4.00 4.58 -1.32
CA ASP A 154 -2.58 4.22 -1.35
C ASP A 154 -1.92 4.93 -2.53
N PHE A 155 -1.03 5.89 -2.23
CA PHE A 155 -0.28 6.65 -3.23
C PHE A 155 1.16 6.15 -3.32
N HIS A 156 1.38 5.23 -4.25
CA HIS A 156 2.63 4.54 -4.50
C HIS A 156 3.58 5.41 -5.33
N ALA A 157 4.58 6.03 -4.71
CA ALA A 157 5.41 7.03 -5.38
C ALA A 157 6.79 7.17 -4.75
N GLU A 158 7.78 7.62 -5.53
CA GLU A 158 9.13 7.87 -5.02
C GLU A 158 9.28 9.26 -4.40
N ALA A 159 8.90 10.32 -5.14
CA ALA A 159 9.19 11.69 -4.72
C ALA A 159 8.26 12.17 -3.58
N THR A 160 8.86 12.52 -2.44
CA THR A 160 8.14 13.13 -1.30
C THR A 160 7.40 14.42 -1.68
N SER A 161 7.94 15.21 -2.60
CA SER A 161 7.28 16.41 -3.13
C SER A 161 5.97 16.07 -3.85
N GLU A 162 5.95 14.99 -4.66
CA GLU A 162 4.74 14.54 -5.34
C GLU A 162 3.71 13.99 -4.34
N LYS A 163 4.16 13.23 -3.34
CA LYS A 163 3.28 12.72 -2.26
C LYS A 163 2.59 13.84 -1.48
N HIS A 164 3.36 14.83 -1.03
CA HIS A 164 2.80 15.98 -0.33
C HIS A 164 1.89 16.83 -1.22
N ALA A 165 2.28 17.07 -2.48
CA ALA A 165 1.45 17.81 -3.41
C ALA A 165 0.11 17.09 -3.66
N PHE A 166 0.15 15.77 -3.85
CA PHE A 166 -1.05 14.95 -4.03
C PHE A 166 -1.94 14.98 -2.79
N ALA A 167 -1.39 14.80 -1.59
CA ALA A 167 -2.17 14.81 -0.36
C ALA A 167 -2.86 16.17 -0.13
N ASN A 168 -2.14 17.29 -0.34
CA ASN A 168 -2.74 18.64 -0.27
C ASN A 168 -3.78 18.87 -1.37
N TYR A 169 -3.60 18.27 -2.55
CA TYR A 169 -4.55 18.37 -3.65
C TYR A 169 -5.90 17.74 -3.30
N VAL A 170 -5.90 16.61 -2.61
CA VAL A 170 -7.14 15.88 -2.23
C VAL A 170 -7.62 16.16 -0.81
N ASP A 171 -6.93 17.02 -0.05
CA ASP A 171 -7.29 17.36 1.32
C ASP A 171 -8.74 17.85 1.44
N GLY A 172 -9.49 17.24 2.36
CA GLY A 172 -10.92 17.48 2.57
C GLY A 172 -11.85 16.80 1.56
N ARG A 173 -11.32 15.95 0.66
CA ARG A 173 -12.10 15.15 -0.31
C ARG A 173 -12.00 13.64 -0.07
N VAL A 174 -11.08 13.22 0.79
CA VAL A 174 -10.83 11.81 1.13
C VAL A 174 -10.50 11.65 2.61
N THR A 175 -10.65 10.44 3.14
CA THR A 175 -10.36 10.13 4.53
C THR A 175 -8.86 10.08 4.79
N ALA A 176 -8.09 9.37 3.96
CA ALA A 176 -6.66 9.28 4.12
C ALA A 176 -5.91 9.12 2.79
N VAL A 177 -4.69 9.66 2.76
CA VAL A 177 -3.67 9.41 1.73
C VAL A 177 -2.46 8.78 2.41
N LEU A 178 -2.18 7.54 2.06
CA LEU A 178 -1.15 6.70 2.66
C LEU A 178 -0.08 6.45 1.60
N GLY A 179 1.11 7.01 1.76
CA GLY A 179 2.18 6.78 0.80
C GLY A 179 2.87 5.43 0.99
N THR A 180 3.34 4.85 -0.11
CA THR A 180 4.16 3.61 -0.18
C THR A 180 5.24 3.79 -1.26
N HIS A 181 6.06 2.75 -1.52
CA HIS A 181 7.13 2.59 -2.52
C HIS A 181 8.55 2.71 -1.97
N THR A 182 8.82 3.65 -1.06
CA THR A 182 10.21 3.95 -0.68
C THR A 182 10.80 2.95 0.31
N HIS A 183 9.98 2.02 0.82
CA HIS A 183 10.32 0.97 1.80
C HIS A 183 10.79 1.49 3.18
N ILE A 184 10.93 2.81 3.39
CA ILE A 184 11.40 3.39 4.65
C ILE A 184 10.27 4.19 5.33
N PRO A 185 9.87 3.84 6.56
CA PRO A 185 8.79 4.54 7.25
C PRO A 185 9.17 5.99 7.57
N THR A 186 8.29 6.93 7.23
CA THR A 186 8.46 8.34 7.60
C THR A 186 7.83 8.67 8.96
N ALA A 187 8.41 9.62 9.70
CA ALA A 187 7.92 10.05 11.01
C ALA A 187 6.88 11.18 10.95
N ASP A 188 6.20 11.34 9.81
CA ASP A 188 5.28 12.44 9.51
C ASP A 188 3.76 12.11 9.46
N PRO A 189 3.22 11.05 10.10
CA PRO A 189 1.77 10.92 10.23
C PRO A 189 1.13 12.20 10.78
N GLN A 190 0.15 12.74 10.05
CA GLN A 190 -0.49 14.01 10.41
C GLN A 190 -1.94 14.09 9.90
N VAL A 191 -2.67 15.05 10.45
CA VAL A 191 -3.97 15.50 9.93
C VAL A 191 -3.74 16.78 9.14
N LEU A 192 -4.12 16.79 7.86
CA LEU A 192 -4.00 17.97 7.01
C LEU A 192 -5.07 19.03 7.36
N PRO A 193 -4.91 20.30 6.92
CA PRO A 193 -5.77 21.41 7.33
C PRO A 193 -7.28 21.21 7.14
N LYS A 194 -7.71 20.44 6.14
CA LYS A 194 -9.13 20.12 5.88
C LYS A 194 -9.54 18.72 6.36
N GLY A 195 -8.70 18.07 7.15
CA GLY A 195 -9.04 16.87 7.89
C GLY A 195 -8.58 15.55 7.25
N THR A 196 -7.97 15.56 6.07
CA THR A 196 -7.44 14.31 5.47
C THR A 196 -6.23 13.81 6.26
N LEU A 197 -6.23 12.53 6.59
CA LEU A 197 -5.10 11.87 7.26
C LEU A 197 -3.99 11.57 6.25
N PHE A 198 -2.74 11.80 6.63
CA PHE A 198 -1.61 11.68 5.71
C PHE A 198 -0.38 11.07 6.38
N VAL A 199 0.36 10.27 5.63
CA VAL A 199 1.74 9.85 5.91
C VAL A 199 2.50 9.74 4.59
N SER A 200 3.74 10.24 4.53
CA SER A 200 4.53 10.19 3.30
C SER A 200 4.92 8.77 2.91
N ASP A 201 5.28 7.91 3.86
CA ASP A 201 5.54 6.51 3.54
C ASP A 201 5.25 5.61 4.74
N VAL A 202 4.42 4.60 4.57
CA VAL A 202 4.11 3.62 5.63
C VAL A 202 5.34 2.77 5.95
N GLY A 203 6.19 2.49 4.95
CA GLY A 203 7.41 1.72 5.05
C GLY A 203 7.21 0.22 4.83
N MET A 204 8.30 -0.48 4.54
CA MET A 204 8.28 -1.91 4.25
C MET A 204 8.05 -2.78 5.49
N THR A 205 7.15 -3.75 5.35
CA THR A 205 7.10 -4.94 6.22
C THR A 205 7.99 -6.02 5.64
N GLY A 206 9.18 -6.22 6.21
CA GLY A 206 10.23 -7.06 5.62
C GLY A 206 11.54 -7.08 6.42
N ALA A 207 12.61 -7.56 5.79
CA ALA A 207 13.89 -7.80 6.44
C ALA A 207 14.50 -6.54 7.07
N VAL A 208 14.94 -6.65 8.34
CA VAL A 208 15.56 -5.54 9.10
C VAL A 208 16.93 -5.17 8.53
N ASN A 209 17.78 -6.18 8.38
CA ASN A 209 19.18 -6.01 7.97
C ASN A 209 19.31 -6.27 6.47
N SER A 210 18.76 -5.36 5.68
CA SER A 210 18.76 -5.45 4.22
C SER A 210 18.86 -4.05 3.62
N VAL A 211 19.06 -3.97 2.30
CA VAL A 211 18.85 -2.72 1.56
C VAL A 211 17.54 -2.85 0.81
N LEU A 212 16.48 -2.29 1.41
CA LEU A 212 15.10 -2.30 0.89
C LEU A 212 14.58 -3.73 0.61
N GLY A 213 14.99 -4.71 1.41
CA GLY A 213 14.63 -6.12 1.29
C GLY A 213 15.66 -6.99 0.55
N VAL A 214 16.59 -6.38 -0.19
CA VAL A 214 17.65 -7.09 -0.94
C VAL A 214 18.88 -7.29 -0.04
N LYS A 215 19.60 -8.40 -0.21
CA LYS A 215 20.86 -8.67 0.52
C LYS A 215 21.86 -7.53 0.35
N THR A 216 22.42 -7.07 1.46
CA THR A 216 23.22 -5.83 1.51
C THR A 216 24.42 -5.88 0.58
N GLU A 217 25.14 -7.01 0.52
CA GLU A 217 26.33 -7.16 -0.31
C GLU A 217 26.05 -7.01 -1.82
N ILE A 218 24.84 -7.36 -2.26
CA ILE A 218 24.41 -7.22 -3.66
C ILE A 218 24.32 -5.73 -4.00
N ILE A 219 23.63 -4.95 -3.18
CA ILE A 219 23.43 -3.53 -3.43
C ILE A 219 24.73 -2.74 -3.24
N VAL A 220 25.53 -3.06 -2.22
CA VAL A 220 26.87 -2.45 -2.03
C VAL A 220 27.76 -2.72 -3.25
N LYS A 221 27.75 -3.94 -3.79
CA LYS A 221 28.50 -4.27 -5.00
C LYS A 221 28.00 -3.51 -6.23
N GLN A 222 26.69 -3.33 -6.38
CA GLN A 222 26.11 -2.51 -7.45
C GLN A 222 26.67 -1.09 -7.42
N TYR A 223 26.63 -0.42 -6.26
CA TYR A 223 27.12 0.96 -6.12
C TYR A 223 28.65 1.08 -6.23
N THR A 224 29.40 0.13 -5.70
CA THR A 224 30.88 0.18 -5.72
C THR A 224 31.48 -0.20 -7.09
N THR A 225 30.76 -0.98 -7.90
CA THR A 225 31.25 -1.43 -9.21
C THR A 225 30.55 -0.78 -10.41
N ALA A 226 29.42 -0.10 -10.18
CA ALA A 226 28.53 0.43 -11.23
C ALA A 226 28.08 -0.64 -12.24
N ARG A 227 28.00 -1.90 -11.83
CA ARG A 227 27.55 -3.04 -12.67
C ARG A 227 26.23 -3.59 -12.16
N ASN A 228 25.37 -4.01 -13.10
CA ASN A 228 24.13 -4.70 -12.79
C ASN A 228 24.39 -5.94 -11.92
N GLN A 229 23.59 -6.10 -10.87
CA GLN A 229 23.59 -7.29 -10.03
C GLN A 229 22.24 -7.99 -10.15
N ARG A 230 22.24 -9.31 -10.02
CA ARG A 230 21.00 -10.07 -9.84
C ARG A 230 20.51 -9.87 -8.42
N PHE A 231 19.28 -9.41 -8.25
CA PHE A 231 18.68 -9.23 -6.93
C PHE A 231 18.36 -10.59 -6.31
N ASP A 232 18.62 -10.69 -5.01
CA ASP A 232 18.28 -11.81 -4.14
C ASP A 232 17.83 -11.23 -2.80
N TRP A 233 16.67 -11.67 -2.32
CA TRP A 233 16.03 -11.08 -1.14
C TRP A 233 16.61 -11.69 0.14
N GLU A 234 16.67 -10.88 1.19
CA GLU A 234 17.05 -11.37 2.51
C GLU A 234 15.94 -12.26 3.07
N GLU A 235 16.29 -13.48 3.48
CA GLU A 235 15.36 -14.49 4.00
C GLU A 235 15.62 -14.87 5.46
N GLU A 236 16.72 -14.38 6.04
CA GLU A 236 17.17 -14.70 7.39
C GLU A 236 17.18 -13.46 8.32
N GLY A 237 17.16 -13.72 9.63
CA GLY A 237 17.17 -12.67 10.66
C GLY A 237 15.79 -12.14 11.02
N GLY A 238 15.79 -10.94 11.61
CA GLY A 238 14.57 -10.26 12.07
C GLY A 238 13.85 -9.50 10.95
N ALA A 239 12.58 -9.23 11.17
CA ALA A 239 11.71 -8.49 10.25
C ALA A 239 10.98 -7.35 10.96
N TRP A 240 10.83 -6.23 10.26
CA TRP A 240 9.91 -5.18 10.68
C TRP A 240 8.50 -5.51 10.18
N PHE A 241 7.51 -5.33 11.04
CA PHE A 241 6.13 -5.09 10.66
C PHE A 241 5.88 -3.58 10.70
N ARG A 242 5.58 -2.97 9.56
CA ARG A 242 5.38 -1.52 9.42
C ARG A 242 3.95 -1.23 9.03
N SER A 243 3.30 -0.38 9.81
CA SER A 243 1.89 -0.07 9.62
C SER A 243 1.48 1.26 10.22
N VAL A 244 0.36 1.78 9.74
CA VAL A 244 -0.34 2.91 10.35
C VAL A 244 -1.78 2.53 10.67
N LEU A 245 -2.24 2.97 11.83
CA LEU A 245 -3.63 2.90 12.24
C LEU A 245 -4.31 4.22 11.89
N VAL A 246 -5.34 4.13 11.05
CA VAL A 246 -6.27 5.19 10.69
C VAL A 246 -7.55 5.03 11.53
N ASP A 247 -7.77 5.94 12.48
CA ASP A 247 -9.01 6.00 13.25
C ASP A 247 -9.92 7.08 12.67
N THR A 248 -10.92 6.67 11.90
CA THR A 248 -11.83 7.58 11.19
C THR A 248 -12.85 8.25 12.12
N ALA A 249 -13.07 7.71 13.33
CA ALA A 249 -13.97 8.32 14.30
C ALA A 249 -13.24 9.39 15.12
N ALA A 250 -11.99 9.13 15.53
CA ALA A 250 -11.16 10.09 16.23
C ALA A 250 -10.47 11.09 15.29
N ASN A 251 -10.48 10.82 13.98
CA ASN A 251 -9.71 11.53 12.96
C ASN A 251 -8.22 11.61 13.31
N THR A 252 -7.62 10.45 13.59
CA THR A 252 -6.20 10.34 13.95
C THR A 252 -5.50 9.29 13.11
N ILE A 253 -4.20 9.50 12.87
CA ILE A 253 -3.30 8.54 12.26
C ILE A 253 -2.08 8.33 13.17
N SER A 254 -1.68 7.08 13.38
CA SER A 254 -0.54 6.73 14.25
C SER A 254 0.17 5.47 13.76
N ARG A 255 1.46 5.32 14.05
CA ARG A 255 2.22 4.11 13.68
C ARG A 255 2.00 2.98 14.67
N LEU A 256 1.88 1.76 14.16
CA LEU A 256 1.84 0.52 14.96
C LEU A 256 2.91 -0.46 14.49
N ASP A 257 4.16 0.01 14.47
CA ASP A 257 5.29 -0.80 14.03
C ASP A 257 5.69 -1.85 15.09
N ARG A 258 6.20 -3.02 14.66
CA ARG A 258 6.75 -4.08 15.52
C ARG A 258 8.03 -4.66 14.92
N LEU A 259 8.96 -5.04 15.77
CA LEU A 259 10.15 -5.80 15.42
C LEU A 259 9.94 -7.25 15.84
N VAL A 260 10.18 -8.20 14.94
CA VAL A 260 10.11 -9.64 15.18
C VAL A 260 11.36 -10.36 14.68
#